data_AF-A0A962VFF0-F1
#
_entry.id   AF-A0A962VFF0-F1
#
_cell.length_a   1.000
_cell.length_b   1.000
_cell.length_c   1.000
_cell.angle_alpha   90.00
_cell.angle_beta   90.00
_cell.angle_gamma   90.00
#
_symmetry.space_group_name_H-M   'P 1'
#
loop_
_entity.id
_entity.type
_entity.pdbx_description
1 polymer ?
#
loop_
_entity_poly.entity_id
_entity_poly.type
_entity_poly.pdbx_seq_one_letter_code
_entity_poly.pdbx_strand_id
1 'polypeptide(L)' 'MKHKEPRRRITASDVARAAQVSRVAVSRTFTPGASVSEQTRSKVLQAAEQLGYRPNALARNLNKS' A
#
# COMPACT_ATOMS: atom_id res chain seq x y z
N MET A 1 30.70 -7.86 2.13
CA MET A 1 29.55 -8.77 2.27
C MET A 1 28.35 -8.09 1.61
N LYS A 2 28.07 -8.37 0.33
CA LYS A 2 26.97 -7.71 -0.39
C LYS A 2 25.68 -8.47 -0.05
N HIS A 3 24.88 -7.95 0.88
CA HIS A 3 23.57 -8.53 1.16
C HIS A 3 22.73 -8.46 -0.12
N LYS A 4 22.47 -9.64 -0.69
CA LYS A 4 21.59 -9.87 -1.83
C LYS A 4 20.22 -9.29 -1.46
N GLU A 5 19.85 -8.15 -2.03
CA GLU A 5 18.57 -7.51 -1.73
C GLU A 5 17.46 -8.55 -1.97
N PRO A 6 16.63 -8.86 -0.94
CA PRO A 6 15.55 -9.82 -1.10
C PRO A 6 14.66 -9.29 -2.23
N ARG A 7 14.28 -10.15 -3.19
CA ARG A 7 13.38 -9.83 -4.31
C ARG A 7 12.32 -8.84 -3.83
N ARG A 8 12.52 -7.54 -4.12
CA ARG A 8 11.85 -6.44 -3.41
C ARG A 8 10.36 -6.57 -3.69
N ARG A 9 9.60 -7.07 -2.71
CA ARG A 9 8.14 -6.98 -2.74
C ARG A 9 7.81 -5.50 -2.72
N ILE A 10 6.96 -5.09 -3.66
CA ILE A 10 6.44 -3.73 -3.70
C ILE A 10 5.80 -3.41 -2.35
N THR A 11 6.21 -2.30 -1.76
CA THR A 11 5.73 -1.86 -0.44
C THR A 11 4.70 -0.74 -0.58
N ALA A 12 3.95 -0.48 0.48
CA ALA A 12 3.06 0.69 0.56
C ALA A 12 3.82 2.01 0.30
N SER A 13 5.11 2.06 0.62
CA SER A 13 5.96 3.23 0.39
C SER A 13 6.23 3.46 -1.10
N ASP A 14 6.32 2.39 -1.89
CA ASP A 14 6.52 2.49 -3.35
C ASP A 14 5.24 2.93 -4.03
N VAL A 15 4.09 2.40 -3.59
CA VAL A 15 2.77 2.88 -4.04
C VAL A 15 2.55 4.35 -3.68
N ALA A 16 2.94 4.76 -2.47
CA ALA A 16 2.84 6.16 -2.04
C ALA A 16 3.63 7.09 -2.97
N ARG A 17 4.85 6.68 -3.35
CA ARG A 17 5.72 7.43 -4.25
C ARG A 17 5.12 7.51 -5.66
N ALA A 18 4.60 6.40 -6.19
CA ALA A 18 3.99 6.35 -7.52
C ALA A 18 2.67 7.13 -7.60
N ALA A 19 1.83 7.06 -6.56
CA ALA A 19 0.59 7.83 -6.46
C ALA A 19 0.79 9.31 -6.08
N GLN A 20 2.03 9.72 -5.78
CA GLN A 20 2.37 11.06 -5.26
C GLN A 20 1.59 11.44 -4.00
N VAL A 21 1.48 10.51 -3.07
CA VAL A 21 0.79 10.71 -1.78
C VAL A 21 1.69 10.28 -0.62
N SER A 22 1.33 10.68 0.59
CA SER A 22 2.02 10.22 1.80
C SER A 22 1.71 8.75 2.09
N ARG A 23 2.67 8.03 2.70
CA ARG A 23 2.47 6.64 3.18
C ARG A 23 1.24 6.51 4.09
N VAL A 24 0.95 7.54 4.90
CA VAL A 24 -0.25 7.60 5.75
C VAL A 24 -1.53 7.63 4.91
N ALA A 25 -1.54 8.33 3.77
CA ALA A 25 -2.69 8.36 2.87
C ALA A 25 -2.95 6.97 2.27
N VAL A 26 -1.90 6.27 1.81
CA VAL A 26 -2.01 4.88 1.34
C VAL A 26 -2.56 3.96 2.42
N SER A 27 -2.03 4.07 3.65
CA SER A 27 -2.53 3.29 4.79
C SER A 27 -4.01 3.58 5.06
N ARG A 28 -4.42 4.85 5.02
CA ARG A 28 -5.83 5.25 5.18
C ARG A 28 -6.71 4.73 4.04
N THR A 29 -6.23 4.73 2.80
CA THR A 29 -6.96 4.20 1.65
C THR A 29 -7.35 2.72 1.82
N PHE A 30 -6.49 1.93 2.45
CA PHE A 30 -6.75 0.52 2.75
C PHE A 30 -7.37 0.27 4.13
N THR A 31 -7.55 1.31 4.96
CA THR A 31 -8.21 1.22 6.26
C THR A 31 -9.70 1.55 6.11
N PRO A 32 -10.61 0.59 6.38
CA PRO A 32 -12.04 0.88 6.34
C PRO A 32 -12.40 1.91 7.41
N GLY A 33 -13.19 2.93 7.04
CA GLY A 33 -13.61 4.01 7.93
C GLY A 33 -12.66 5.23 7.97
N ALA A 34 -11.54 5.20 7.25
CA ALA A 34 -10.73 6.41 7.08
C ALA A 34 -11.32 7.32 6.01
N SER A 35 -11.50 8.61 6.32
CA SER A 35 -11.86 9.62 5.33
C SER A 35 -10.66 9.94 4.44
N VAL A 36 -10.72 9.48 3.19
CA VAL A 36 -9.74 9.78 2.15
C VAL A 36 -10.49 10.30 0.95
N SER A 37 -10.00 11.37 0.33
CA SER A 37 -10.61 11.90 -0.89
C SER A 37 -10.64 10.82 -1.98
N GLU A 38 -11.72 10.77 -2.74
CA GLU A 38 -11.90 9.85 -3.86
C GLU A 38 -10.76 9.97 -4.88
N GLN A 39 -10.27 11.19 -5.10
CA GLN A 39 -9.14 11.46 -5.97
C GLN A 39 -7.86 10.76 -5.48
N THR A 40 -7.57 10.85 -4.18
CA THR A 40 -6.42 10.19 -3.54
C THR A 40 -6.57 8.67 -3.59
N ARG A 41 -7.77 8.16 -3.30
CA ARG A 41 -8.08 6.73 -3.37
C ARG A 41 -7.87 6.17 -4.78
N SER A 42 -8.34 6.88 -5.79
CA SER A 42 -8.17 6.49 -7.20
C SER A 42 -6.69 6.44 -7.60
N LYS A 43 -5.91 7.48 -7.27
CA LYS A 43 -4.45 7.51 -7.52
C LYS A 43 -3.71 6.34 -6.87
N VAL A 44 -4.04 6.05 -5.60
CA VAL A 44 -3.42 4.95 -4.85
C VAL A 44 -3.77 3.60 -5.45
N LEU A 45 -5.04 3.39 -5.85
CA LEU A 45 -5.49 2.15 -6.48
C LEU A 45 -4.81 1.93 -7.84
N GLN A 46 -4.75 2.97 -8.69
CA GLN A 46 -4.05 2.89 -9.98
C GLN A 46 -2.57 2.59 -9.81
N ALA A 47 -1.88 3.32 -8.92
CA ALA A 47 -0.47 3.08 -8.65
C ALA A 47 -0.22 1.68 -8.07
N ALA A 48 -1.10 1.21 -7.19
CA ALA A 48 -1.02 -0.13 -6.64
C ALA A 48 -1.19 -1.20 -7.73
N GLU A 49 -2.14 -1.01 -8.64
CA GLU A 49 -2.37 -1.91 -9.78
C GLU A 49 -1.17 -1.94 -10.74
N GLN A 50 -0.66 -0.77 -11.13
CA GLN A 50 0.51 -0.64 -12.01
C GLN A 50 1.76 -1.29 -11.44
N LEU A 51 1.95 -1.18 -10.11
CA LEU A 51 3.09 -1.80 -9.44
C LEU A 51 2.82 -3.27 -9.07
N GLY A 52 1.60 -3.78 -9.22
CA GLY A 52 1.22 -5.11 -8.71
C GLY A 52 1.25 -5.20 -7.17
N TYR A 53 1.10 -4.06 -6.48
CA TYR A 53 0.97 -4.02 -5.03
C TYR A 53 -0.37 -4.63 -4.61
N ARG A 54 -0.29 -5.78 -3.96
CA ARG A 54 -1.45 -6.39 -3.31
C ARG A 54 -1.33 -6.12 -1.81
N PRO A 55 -2.21 -5.29 -1.20
CA PRO A 55 -2.29 -5.25 0.24
C PRO A 55 -2.60 -6.68 0.69
N ASN A 56 -1.72 -7.25 1.50
CA ASN A 56 -1.83 -8.64 1.90
C ASN A 56 -3.06 -8.77 2.82
N ALA A 57 -4.24 -8.98 2.23
CA ALA A 57 -5.51 -9.16 2.92
C ALA A 57 -5.46 -10.34 3.92
N LEU A 58 -4.46 -11.22 3.76
CA LEU A 58 -4.15 -12.33 4.66
C LEU A 58 -3.62 -11.89 6.05
N ALA A 59 -3.19 -10.64 6.23
CA ALA A 59 -2.75 -10.15 7.55
C ALA A 59 -3.92 -9.69 8.45
N ARG A 60 -5.18 -9.77 7.99
CA ARG A 60 -6.36 -9.27 8.73
C ARG A 60 -6.95 -10.26 9.74
N ASN A 61 -6.51 -11.53 9.78
CA ASN A 61 -7.17 -12.57 10.59
C ASN A 61 -6.34 -13.25 11.70
N LEU A 62 -5.14 -12.78 12.05
CA LEU A 62 -4.33 -13.42 13.12
C LEU A 62 -4.32 -12.69 14.48
N ASN A 63 -5.12 -11.64 14.66
CA ASN A 63 -5.19 -10.88 15.93
C ASN A 63 -6.62 -10.73 16.49
N LYS A 64 -7.50 -11.71 16.25
CA LYS A 64 -8.63 -11.95 17.15
C LYS A 64 -8.41 -13.28 17.86
N SER A 65 -7.71 -13.24 18.97
CA SER A 65 -7.75 -14.26 20.02
C SER A 65 -7.72 -13.53 21.34
#